data_AF-A0A537FZV7-F1
#
_entry.id   AF-A0A537FZV7-F1
#
_cell.length_a   1.000
_cell.length_b   1.000
_cell.length_c   1.000
_cell.angle_alpha   90.00
_cell.angle_beta   90.00
_cell.angle_gamma   90.00
#
_symmetry.space_group_name_H-M   'P 1'
#
loop_
_entity.id
_entity.type
_entity.pdbx_description
1 polymer ?
#
loop_
_entity_poly.entity_id
_entity_poly.type
_entity_poly.pdbx_seq_one_letter_code
_entity_poly.pdbx_strand_id
1 'polypeptide(L)'
;MQTAEAEKRLRSICGVWNAFELLKKEYPGATILLMDPSASFDILVIDPAKDTLVAVEVKAPRASSRAARRLTKSQRELKRMIESKGSWKLIHRRCVIYGEPGKDARTKFVE
;
A
#
# COMPACT_ATOMS: atom_id res chain seq x y z
N MET A 1 24.63 -2.13 12.63
CA MET A 1 24.20 -2.11 11.21
C MET A 1 23.08 -3.11 10.91
N GLN A 2 23.10 -4.33 11.45
CA GLN A 2 22.03 -5.33 11.23
C GLN A 2 20.67 -4.98 11.89
N THR A 3 20.67 -4.26 13.01
CA THR A 3 19.45 -3.85 13.75
C THR A 3 18.59 -2.87 12.96
N ALA A 4 19.19 -1.88 12.29
CA ALA A 4 18.46 -0.86 11.54
C ALA A 4 17.72 -1.41 10.30
N GLU A 5 18.25 -2.47 9.69
CA GLU A 5 17.62 -3.16 8.55
C GLU A 5 16.49 -4.09 9.03
N ALA A 6 16.70 -4.80 10.15
CA ALA A 6 15.65 -5.60 10.78
C ALA A 6 14.48 -4.73 11.24
N GLU A 7 14.73 -3.58 11.87
CA GLU A 7 13.72 -2.60 12.27
C GLU A 7 12.95 -2.04 11.07
N LYS A 8 13.64 -1.76 9.96
CA LYS A 8 13.01 -1.29 8.72
C LYS A 8 12.06 -2.34 8.15
N ARG A 9 12.48 -3.62 8.14
CA ARG A 9 11.64 -4.74 7.69
C ARG A 9 10.43 -4.94 8.61
N LEU A 10 10.61 -4.90 9.92
CA LEU A 10 9.52 -4.99 10.89
C LEU A 10 8.50 -3.85 10.71
N ARG A 11 8.96 -2.61 10.52
CA ARG A 11 8.06 -1.47 10.20
C ARG A 11 7.26 -1.72 8.92
N SER A 12 7.91 -2.24 7.88
CA SER A 12 7.24 -2.56 6.62
C SER A 12 6.13 -3.60 6.83
N ILE A 13 6.44 -4.70 7.53
CA ILE A 13 5.48 -5.78 7.80
C ILE A 13 4.31 -5.28 8.66
N CYS A 14 4.58 -4.56 9.74
CA CYS A 14 3.53 -3.97 10.58
C CYS A 14 2.66 -2.98 9.79
N GLY A 15 3.26 -2.21 8.90
CA GLY A 15 2.53 -1.29 8.04
C GLY A 15 1.58 -1.95 7.07
N VAL A 16 2.07 -2.97 6.38
CA VAL A 16 1.28 -3.76 5.45
C VAL A 16 0.12 -4.43 6.19
N TRP A 17 0.39 -4.99 7.37
CA TRP A 17 -0.65 -5.57 8.21
C TRP A 17 -1.73 -4.55 8.64
N ASN A 18 -1.32 -3.38 9.10
CA ASN A 18 -2.26 -2.33 9.50
C ASN A 18 -3.07 -1.78 8.32
N ALA A 19 -2.44 -1.62 7.16
CA ALA A 19 -3.12 -1.22 5.93
C ALA A 19 -4.13 -2.30 5.49
N PHE A 20 -3.77 -3.58 5.60
CA PHE A 20 -4.67 -4.70 5.34
C PHE A 20 -5.91 -4.66 6.24
N GLU A 21 -5.73 -4.48 7.55
CA GLU A 21 -6.84 -4.37 8.52
C GLU A 21 -7.78 -3.19 8.23
N LEU A 22 -7.24 -2.05 7.78
CA LEU A 22 -8.04 -0.90 7.34
C LEU A 22 -8.83 -1.21 6.06
N LEU A 23 -8.17 -1.79 5.06
CA LEU A 23 -8.80 -2.14 3.78
C LEU A 23 -9.90 -3.18 3.96
N LYS A 24 -9.73 -4.14 4.88
CA LYS A 24 -10.77 -5.11 5.24
C LYS A 24 -12.06 -4.45 5.74
N LYS A 25 -11.94 -3.32 6.46
CA LYS A 25 -13.09 -2.55 6.98
C LYS A 25 -13.71 -1.67 5.90
N GLU A 26 -12.90 -1.05 5.05
CA GLU A 26 -13.38 -0.15 3.98
C GLU A 26 -14.00 -0.89 2.78
N TYR A 27 -13.56 -2.13 2.52
CA TYR A 27 -13.98 -2.96 1.38
C TYR A 27 -14.50 -4.33 1.85
N PRO A 28 -15.63 -4.37 2.58
CA PRO A 28 -16.21 -5.62 3.04
C PRO A 28 -16.66 -6.47 1.84
N GLY A 29 -16.08 -7.67 1.68
CA GLY A 29 -16.37 -8.58 0.57
C GLY A 29 -15.44 -8.47 -0.64
N ALA A 30 -14.47 -7.55 -0.62
CA ALA A 30 -13.43 -7.49 -1.64
C ALA A 30 -12.37 -8.58 -1.44
N THR A 31 -11.73 -9.00 -2.52
CA THR A 31 -10.53 -9.83 -2.45
C THR A 31 -9.32 -8.93 -2.22
N ILE A 32 -8.58 -9.16 -1.14
CA ILE A 32 -7.37 -8.40 -0.80
C ILE A 32 -6.16 -9.33 -0.95
N LEU A 33 -5.23 -8.94 -1.82
CA LEU A 33 -4.01 -9.68 -2.13
C LEU A 33 -2.80 -8.94 -1.56
N LEU A 34 -1.97 -9.65 -0.81
CA LEU A 34 -0.64 -9.16 -0.43
C LEU A 34 0.34 -9.48 -1.55
N MET A 35 1.10 -8.49 -1.96
CA MET A 35 2.03 -8.63 -3.08
C MET A 35 3.41 -9.05 -2.61
N ASP A 36 4.14 -9.72 -3.50
CA ASP A 36 5.56 -10.00 -3.31
C ASP A 36 6.38 -8.68 -3.26
N PRO A 37 7.51 -8.62 -2.53
CA PRO A 37 8.34 -7.41 -2.45
C PRO A 37 8.88 -6.89 -3.79
N SER A 38 8.90 -7.71 -4.85
CA SER A 38 9.26 -7.30 -6.21
C SER A 38 8.14 -6.53 -6.94
N ALA A 39 6.92 -6.54 -6.39
CA ALA A 39 5.77 -5.85 -6.97
C ALA A 39 5.84 -4.33 -6.77
N SER A 40 5.02 -3.62 -7.55
CA SER A 40 5.02 -2.15 -7.58
C SER A 40 4.27 -1.48 -6.41
N PHE A 41 3.56 -2.25 -5.60
CA PHE A 41 2.72 -1.82 -4.48
C PHE A 41 2.54 -3.03 -3.55
N ASP A 42 2.19 -2.80 -2.29
CA ASP A 42 2.22 -3.83 -1.25
C ASP A 42 0.90 -4.62 -1.16
N ILE A 43 -0.23 -3.99 -1.51
CA ILE A 43 -1.56 -4.60 -1.41
C ILE A 43 -2.42 -4.26 -2.64
N LEU A 44 -3.06 -5.26 -3.25
CA LEU A 44 -4.13 -5.08 -4.24
C LEU A 44 -5.49 -5.37 -3.60
N VAL A 45 -6.47 -4.50 -3.81
CA VAL A 45 -7.88 -4.78 -3.51
C VAL A 45 -8.65 -4.91 -4.81
N ILE A 46 -9.43 -5.97 -4.91
CA ILE A 46 -10.31 -6.30 -6.03
C ILE A 46 -11.73 -6.29 -5.47
N ASP A 47 -12.45 -5.20 -5.70
CA ASP A 47 -13.84 -5.05 -5.26
C ASP A 47 -14.78 -5.13 -6.48
N PRO A 48 -15.37 -6.31 -6.75
CA PRO A 48 -16.28 -6.50 -7.88
C PRO A 48 -17.63 -5.82 -7.66
N ALA A 49 -18.05 -5.58 -6.41
CA ALA A 49 -19.32 -4.89 -6.13
C ALA A 49 -19.25 -3.40 -6.50
N LYS A 50 -18.06 -2.80 -6.37
CA LYS A 50 -17.79 -1.42 -6.77
C LYS A 50 -17.12 -1.31 -8.15
N ASP A 51 -16.88 -2.42 -8.83
CA ASP A 51 -16.14 -2.52 -10.09
C ASP A 51 -14.79 -1.77 -10.02
N THR A 52 -14.04 -1.98 -8.92
CA THR A 52 -12.83 -1.22 -8.61
C THR A 52 -11.63 -2.09 -8.29
N LEU A 53 -10.47 -1.62 -8.74
CA LEU A 53 -9.15 -2.09 -8.32
C LEU A 53 -8.49 -1.01 -7.48
N VAL A 54 -7.98 -1.37 -6.29
CA VAL A 54 -7.26 -0.44 -5.42
C VAL A 54 -5.84 -0.95 -5.19
N ALA A 55 -4.86 -0.26 -5.77
CA ALA A 55 -3.44 -0.55 -5.53
C ALA A 55 -2.94 0.34 -4.38
N VAL A 56 -2.40 -0.27 -3.33
CA VAL A 56 -1.97 0.41 -2.10
C VAL A 56 -0.47 0.23 -1.88
N GLU A 57 0.22 1.35 -1.80
CA GLU A 57 1.64 1.42 -1.44
C GLU A 57 1.77 1.87 0.02
N VAL A 58 2.52 1.10 0.82
CA VAL A 58 2.76 1.33 2.25
C VAL A 58 4.16 1.91 2.44
N LYS A 59 4.26 3.08 3.06
CA LYS A 59 5.52 3.75 3.35
C LYS A 59 5.79 3.84 4.85
N ALA A 60 7.00 3.44 5.25
CA ALA A 60 7.50 3.69 6.59
C ALA A 60 7.88 5.17 6.78
N PRO A 61 7.58 5.78 7.93
CA PRO A 61 7.99 7.14 8.23
C PRO A 61 9.47 7.09 8.64
N ARG A 62 10.35 7.74 7.90
CA ARG A 62 11.62 8.19 8.48
C ARG A 62 11.77 9.69 8.22
N ALA A 63 12.22 10.38 9.28
CA ALA A 63 12.62 11.78 9.24
C ALA A 63 13.67 11.98 8.13
N SER A 64 13.54 13.08 7.39
CA SER A 64 14.43 13.61 6.32
C SER A 64 14.14 13.31 4.85
N SER A 65 13.34 12.32 4.45
CA SER A 65 13.01 12.20 3.02
C SER A 65 11.68 12.87 2.72
N ARG A 66 11.74 14.07 2.11
CA ARG A 66 10.64 14.68 1.37
C ARG A 66 9.96 13.58 0.56
N ALA A 67 8.75 13.18 0.93
CA ALA A 67 8.04 12.09 0.27
C ALA A 67 8.07 12.35 -1.24
N ALA A 68 8.77 11.51 -1.99
CA ALA A 68 8.85 11.67 -3.43
C ALA A 68 7.43 11.51 -3.98
N ARG A 69 6.82 12.63 -4.39
CA ARG A 69 5.44 12.68 -4.91
C ARG A 69 5.24 11.87 -6.20
N ARG A 70 6.30 11.28 -6.75
CA ARG A 70 6.30 10.61 -8.06
C ARG A 70 6.23 9.10 -7.90
N LEU A 71 5.25 8.52 -8.60
CA LEU A 71 5.15 7.08 -8.81
C LEU A 71 6.42 6.54 -9.48
N THR A 72 6.84 5.34 -9.09
CA THR A 72 7.90 4.59 -9.77
C THR A 72 7.51 4.29 -11.22
N LYS A 73 8.47 3.86 -12.05
CA LYS A 73 8.20 3.50 -13.45
C LYS A 73 7.20 2.35 -13.55
N SER A 74 7.41 1.30 -12.77
CA SER A 74 6.55 0.11 -12.74
C SER A 74 5.13 0.41 -12.23
N GLN A 75 4.98 1.32 -11.26
CA GLN A 75 3.67 1.83 -10.82
C GLN A 75 2.90 2.53 -11.94
N ARG A 76 3.60 3.33 -12.76
CA ARG A 76 2.99 4.02 -13.90
C ARG A 76 2.60 3.06 -15.03
N GLU A 77 3.42 2.05 -15.29
CA GLU A 77 3.14 1.04 -16.33
C GLU A 77 1.95 0.16 -15.97
N LEU A 78 1.87 -0.29 -14.71
CA LEU A 78 0.73 -1.05 -14.25
C LEU A 78 -0.55 -0.23 -14.22
N LYS A 79 -0.48 1.05 -13.80
CA LYS A 79 -1.61 1.98 -13.87
C LYS A 79 -2.20 2.01 -15.28
N ARG A 80 -1.35 2.14 -16.30
CA ARG A 80 -1.78 2.12 -17.72
C ARG A 80 -2.38 0.77 -18.12
N MET A 81 -1.80 -0.35 -17.67
CA MET A 81 -2.29 -1.69 -17.99
C MET A 81 -3.68 -1.94 -17.41
N ILE A 82 -3.94 -1.50 -16.18
CA ILE A 82 -5.25 -1.64 -15.55
C ILE A 82 -6.27 -0.67 -16.18
N GLU A 83 -5.88 0.59 -16.42
CA GLU A 83 -6.73 1.56 -17.13
C GLU A 83 -7.12 1.10 -18.55
N SER A 84 -6.30 0.25 -19.18
CA SER A 84 -6.61 -0.35 -20.49
C SER A 84 -7.69 -1.44 -20.46
N LYS A 85 -8.06 -1.95 -19.27
CA LYS A 85 -9.10 -2.96 -19.07
C LYS A 85 -10.41 -2.25 -18.68
N GLY A 86 -11.04 -1.63 -19.68
CA GLY A 86 -12.07 -0.58 -19.58
C GLY A 86 -13.37 -0.83 -18.81
N SER A 87 -13.49 -1.88 -18.01
CA SER A 87 -14.60 -2.06 -17.06
C SER A 87 -14.25 -1.61 -15.63
N TRP A 88 -13.01 -1.78 -15.17
CA TRP A 88 -12.69 -1.59 -13.74
C TRP A 88 -12.09 -0.20 -13.47
N LYS A 89 -12.67 0.53 -12.52
CA LYS A 89 -12.15 1.82 -12.08
C LYS A 89 -10.92 1.61 -11.19
N LEU A 90 -9.74 1.99 -11.68
CA LEU A 90 -8.50 1.94 -10.90
C LEU A 90 -8.39 3.13 -9.95
N ILE A 91 -8.14 2.84 -8.67
CA ILE A 91 -7.85 3.83 -7.64
C ILE A 91 -6.45 3.52 -7.08
N HIS A 92 -5.52 4.47 -7.18
CA HIS A 92 -4.22 4.33 -6.54
C HIS A 92 -4.25 5.07 -5.21
N ARG A 93 -3.88 4.39 -4.11
CA ARG A 93 -3.83 4.98 -2.78
C ARG A 93 -2.46 4.79 -2.15
N ARG A 94 -2.04 5.78 -1.37
CA ARG A 94 -0.83 5.67 -0.56
C ARG A 94 -1.22 5.58 0.90
N CYS A 95 -0.48 4.77 1.63
CA CYS A 95 -0.67 4.56 3.05
C CYS A 95 0.63 4.86 3.78
N VAL A 96 0.57 5.73 4.79
CA VAL A 96 1.73 6.10 5.60
C VAL A 96 1.52 5.56 7.01
N ILE A 97 2.55 4.90 7.52
CA ILE A 97 2.61 4.44 8.90
C ILE A 97 3.17 5.58 9.75
N TYR A 98 2.73 5.73 10.98
CA TYR A 98 3.20 6.68 11.97
C TYR A 98 3.50 5.93 13.27
N GLY A 99 4.55 6.34 13.98
CA GLY A 99 4.96 5.71 15.25
C GLY A 99 5.99 4.58 15.07
N GLU A 100 6.37 3.99 16.21
CA GLU A 100 7.28 2.84 16.28
C GLU A 100 6.55 1.54 15.89
N PRO A 101 7.24 0.56 15.28
CA PRO A 101 6.66 -0.73 14.94
C PRO A 101 6.15 -1.45 16.20
N GLY A 102 4.87 -1.80 16.23
CA GLY A 102 4.21 -2.36 17.40
C GLY A 102 2.75 -1.92 17.49
N LYS A 103 2.15 -2.08 18.68
CA LYS A 103 0.73 -1.75 18.94
C LYS A 103 0.40 -0.27 18.73
N ASP A 104 1.39 0.61 18.82
CA ASP A 104 1.21 2.06 18.71
C ASP A 104 1.37 2.58 17.26
N ALA A 105 1.71 1.69 16.31
CA ALA A 105 1.84 2.05 14.91
C ALA A 105 0.45 2.41 14.33
N ARG A 106 0.28 3.64 13.87
CA ARG A 106 -0.96 4.13 13.24
C ARG A 106 -0.77 4.23 11.75
N THR A 107 -1.80 3.89 10.97
CA THR A 107 -1.72 3.87 9.51
C THR A 107 -2.80 4.78 8.94
N LYS A 108 -2.44 5.63 7.97
CA LYS A 108 -3.35 6.61 7.38
C LYS A 108 -3.18 6.67 5.86
N PHE A 109 -4.29 6.67 5.13
CA PHE A 109 -4.28 6.97 3.71
C PHE A 109 -3.94 8.45 3.46
N VAL A 110 -3.09 8.70 2.48
CA VAL A 110 -2.71 10.04 2.02
C VAL A 110 -2.95 10.14 0.51
N GLU A 111 -3.37 11.33 0.07
CA GLU A 111 -3.57 11.65 -1.36
C GLU A 111 -2.24 11.79 -2.11
#